data_AF-A0A1Q7Z783-F1
#
_entry.id   AF-A0A1Q7Z783-F1
#
_cell.length_a   1.000
_cell.length_b   1.000
_cell.length_c   1.000
_cell.angle_alpha   90.00
_cell.angle_beta   90.00
_cell.angle_gamma   90.00
#
_symmetry.space_group_name_H-M   'P 1'
#
loop_
_entity.id
_entity.type
_entity.pdbx_description
1 polymer ?
#
loop_
_entity_poly.entity_id
_entity_poly.type
_entity_poly.pdbx_seq_one_letter_code
_entity_poly.pdbx_strand_id
1 'polypeptide(L)'
;IEFSDPVSIEGQPLAKGVYGLHMIPNPDSWTVIFSKTNTGWGSYSYDQKEDALRVNVKPKPLAEAKEALEFDFEDLKPDSTAVTLKWEKLGVPFTVSIKDAEQTLQNIRAQLKGRGQFTWQALDEGAQFCLTRKINLDEALRWADASIQNEERFDNLSTKADILKARNRPDEAKATWSHAVEIATAPQLYSYGRRLQSQKQGAEAMEIFKEVAKRFPQGVFGYLAQARIKSAAGDFAGAANDAKQAQAAAPTDAQKQSIKALIDRLEAKQDINK
;
A
#
# COMPACT_ATOMS: atom_id res chain seq x y z
N ILE A 1 -28.68 7.61 0.80
CA ILE A 1 -27.21 7.39 0.61
C ILE A 1 -27.02 6.45 -0.56
N GLU A 2 -26.03 6.68 -1.42
CA GLU A 2 -25.76 5.87 -2.61
C GLU A 2 -24.34 5.30 -2.57
N PHE A 3 -24.18 4.04 -2.97
CA PHE A 3 -22.90 3.37 -3.14
C PHE A 3 -22.77 2.84 -4.58
N SER A 4 -21.75 3.28 -5.30
CA SER A 4 -21.46 2.84 -6.68
C SER A 4 -21.00 1.38 -6.75
N ASP A 5 -20.35 0.91 -5.69
CA ASP A 5 -19.73 -0.41 -5.57
C ASP A 5 -20.17 -1.11 -4.28
N PRO A 6 -20.07 -2.45 -4.20
CA PRO A 6 -20.31 -3.16 -2.94
C PRO A 6 -19.34 -2.70 -1.85
N VAL A 7 -19.86 -2.41 -0.67
CA VAL A 7 -19.10 -1.93 0.48
C VAL A 7 -19.29 -2.87 1.67
N SER A 8 -18.55 -2.63 2.75
CA SER A 8 -18.81 -3.18 4.06
C SER A 8 -18.98 -2.06 5.07
N ILE A 9 -20.10 -2.07 5.79
CA ILE A 9 -20.43 -1.12 6.86
C ILE A 9 -20.19 -1.83 8.19
N GLU A 10 -19.30 -1.29 9.03
CA GLU A 10 -18.92 -1.93 10.31
C GLU A 10 -18.53 -3.41 10.13
N GLY A 11 -17.84 -3.72 9.01
CA GLY A 11 -17.41 -5.06 8.63
C GLY A 11 -18.50 -5.95 8.01
N GLN A 12 -19.77 -5.53 7.99
CA GLN A 12 -20.88 -6.28 7.38
C GLN A 12 -21.09 -5.88 5.92
N PRO A 13 -21.32 -6.83 5.00
CA PRO A 13 -21.45 -6.54 3.58
C PRO A 13 -22.74 -5.78 3.26
N LEU A 14 -22.63 -4.80 2.37
CA LEU A 14 -23.74 -4.07 1.76
C LEU A 14 -23.52 -4.03 0.24
N ALA A 15 -24.52 -4.43 -0.53
CA ALA A 15 -24.42 -4.38 -1.98
C ALA A 15 -24.36 -2.93 -2.49
N LYS A 16 -23.93 -2.75 -3.75
CA LYS A 16 -24.06 -1.45 -4.42
C LYS A 16 -25.53 -1.07 -4.55
N GLY A 17 -25.84 0.22 -4.48
CA GLY A 17 -27.20 0.73 -4.65
C GLY A 17 -27.51 1.99 -3.83
N VAL A 18 -28.77 2.39 -3.87
CA VAL A 18 -29.30 3.56 -3.15
C VAL A 18 -30.16 3.09 -1.99
N TYR A 19 -29.85 3.56 -0.79
CA TYR A 19 -30.49 3.17 0.46
C TYR A 19 -31.08 4.37 1.21
N GLY A 20 -32.23 4.15 1.85
CA GLY A 20 -32.75 5.03 2.89
C GLY A 20 -31.88 4.89 4.14
N LEU A 21 -31.46 6.01 4.74
CA LEU A 21 -30.63 6.01 5.95
C LEU A 21 -31.49 6.36 7.15
N HIS A 22 -31.61 5.44 8.11
CA HIS A 22 -32.37 5.64 9.34
C HIS A 22 -31.48 5.37 10.56
N MET A 23 -31.82 5.99 11.69
CA MET A 23 -31.12 5.78 12.94
C MET A 23 -32.10 5.60 14.10
N ILE A 24 -31.81 4.65 15.00
CA ILE A 24 -32.52 4.48 16.27
C ILE A 24 -31.55 4.85 17.40
N PRO A 25 -31.76 5.99 18.08
CA PRO A 25 -30.92 6.39 19.20
C PRO A 25 -31.25 5.55 20.45
N ASN A 26 -30.22 5.01 21.11
CA ASN A 26 -30.31 4.48 22.48
C ASN A 26 -29.24 5.18 23.36
N PRO A 27 -29.30 5.04 24.70
CA PRO A 27 -28.38 5.75 25.61
C PRO A 27 -26.90 5.52 25.31
N ASP A 28 -26.50 4.27 25.04
CA ASP A 28 -25.08 3.90 24.87
C ASP A 28 -24.70 3.51 23.43
N SER A 29 -25.69 3.27 22.58
CA SER A 29 -25.47 2.82 21.20
C SER A 29 -26.58 3.31 20.28
N TRP A 30 -26.23 3.59 19.04
CA TRP A 30 -27.19 3.93 18.00
C TRP A 30 -27.23 2.82 16.98
N THR A 31 -28.43 2.48 16.54
CA THR A 31 -28.61 1.54 15.44
C THR A 31 -28.71 2.33 14.13
N VAL A 32 -27.76 2.15 13.23
CA VAL A 32 -27.78 2.72 11.87
C VAL A 32 -28.33 1.68 10.91
N ILE A 33 -29.28 2.10 10.08
CA ILE A 33 -30.06 1.22 9.22
C ILE A 33 -29.99 1.72 7.79
N PHE A 34 -29.73 0.80 6.87
CA PHE A 34 -29.76 0.99 5.43
C PHE A 34 -30.98 0.26 4.88
N SER A 35 -32.05 0.99 4.61
CA SER A 35 -33.30 0.45 4.06
C SER A 35 -33.26 0.39 2.54
N LYS A 36 -33.82 -0.66 1.94
CA LYS A 36 -34.03 -0.77 0.49
C LYS A 36 -34.99 0.30 -0.04
N THR A 37 -35.87 0.84 0.83
CA THR A 37 -36.77 1.94 0.50
C THR A 37 -36.07 3.28 0.72
N ASN A 38 -35.72 3.97 -0.36
CA ASN A 38 -35.01 5.25 -0.33
C ASN A 38 -35.86 6.48 -0.72
N THR A 39 -37.13 6.26 -1.09
CA THR A 39 -38.07 7.31 -1.53
C THR A 39 -39.00 7.80 -0.42
N GLY A 40 -38.90 7.23 0.78
CA GLY A 40 -39.73 7.59 1.92
C GLY A 40 -39.44 8.99 2.47
N TRP A 41 -40.48 9.68 2.96
CA TRP A 41 -40.32 10.93 3.68
C TRP A 41 -40.01 10.64 5.15
N GLY A 42 -38.73 10.72 5.54
CA GLY A 42 -38.29 10.38 6.90
C GLY A 42 -38.61 8.94 7.30
N SER A 43 -38.81 8.70 8.60
CA SER A 43 -39.03 7.35 9.16
C SER A 43 -40.50 6.96 9.37
N TYR A 44 -41.47 7.73 8.85
CA TYR A 44 -42.90 7.49 9.11
C TYR A 44 -43.41 6.19 8.50
N SER A 45 -42.92 5.82 7.32
CA SER A 45 -43.29 4.59 6.60
C SER A 45 -42.19 3.53 6.67
N TYR A 46 -41.32 3.61 7.67
CA TYR A 46 -40.22 2.67 7.84
C TYR A 46 -40.74 1.27 8.20
N ASP A 47 -40.31 0.25 7.45
CA ASP A 47 -40.55 -1.17 7.75
C ASP A 47 -39.19 -1.88 7.86
N GLN A 48 -38.94 -2.49 9.02
CA GLN A 48 -37.73 -3.28 9.28
C GLN A 48 -37.55 -4.46 8.30
N LYS A 49 -38.63 -4.97 7.70
CA LYS A 49 -38.53 -6.05 6.68
C LYS A 49 -37.79 -5.60 5.42
N GLU A 50 -37.74 -4.29 5.19
CA GLU A 50 -37.03 -3.68 4.06
C GLU A 50 -35.58 -3.31 4.39
N ASP A 51 -35.07 -3.65 5.58
CA ASP A 51 -33.67 -3.42 5.93
C ASP A 51 -32.77 -4.26 5.02
N ALA A 52 -31.84 -3.59 4.33
CA ALA A 52 -30.72 -4.25 3.67
C ALA A 52 -29.60 -4.56 4.67
N LEU A 53 -29.38 -3.66 5.63
CA LEU A 53 -28.38 -3.81 6.68
C LEU A 53 -28.75 -2.99 7.91
N ARG A 54 -28.40 -3.52 9.09
CA ARG A 54 -28.56 -2.89 10.38
C ARG A 54 -27.29 -3.09 11.21
N VAL A 55 -26.68 -2.01 11.67
CA VAL A 55 -25.44 -2.05 12.47
C VAL A 55 -25.60 -1.20 13.73
N ASN A 56 -24.96 -1.61 14.81
CA ASN A 56 -24.90 -0.82 16.04
C ASN A 56 -23.56 -0.11 16.11
N VAL A 57 -23.60 1.19 16.38
CA VAL A 57 -22.41 2.02 16.54
C VAL A 57 -22.46 2.79 17.85
N LYS A 58 -21.28 3.19 18.34
CA LYS A 58 -21.16 3.94 19.58
C LYS A 58 -21.02 5.43 19.27
N PRO A 59 -21.95 6.29 19.72
CA PRO A 59 -21.78 7.73 19.62
C PRO A 59 -20.57 8.22 20.41
N LYS A 60 -19.97 9.31 19.96
CA LYS A 60 -18.84 10.01 20.60
C LYS A 60 -19.17 11.48 20.80
N PRO A 61 -18.69 12.13 21.87
CA PRO A 61 -18.76 13.57 21.98
C PRO A 61 -17.91 14.25 20.90
N LEU A 62 -18.36 15.39 20.41
CA LEU A 62 -17.59 16.25 19.50
C LEU A 62 -16.71 17.24 20.29
N ALA A 63 -15.54 17.57 19.74
CA ALA A 63 -14.66 18.59 20.31
C ALA A 63 -15.26 20.00 20.17
N GLU A 64 -15.95 20.26 19.05
CA GLU A 64 -16.66 21.50 18.76
C GLU A 64 -18.11 21.17 18.42
N ALA A 65 -19.03 21.97 18.97
CA ALA A 65 -20.45 21.77 18.71
C ALA A 65 -20.82 22.16 17.27
N LYS A 66 -21.79 21.45 16.69
CA LYS A 66 -22.30 21.68 15.34
C LYS A 66 -23.77 22.10 15.38
N GLU A 67 -24.04 23.34 14.99
CA GLU A 67 -25.41 23.88 14.98
C GLU A 67 -26.28 23.29 13.87
N ALA A 68 -25.66 22.90 12.75
CA ALA A 68 -26.32 22.21 11.64
C ALA A 68 -25.91 20.73 11.61
N LEU A 69 -26.85 19.86 11.24
CA LEU A 69 -26.56 18.45 11.02
C LEU A 69 -25.69 18.32 9.75
N GLU A 70 -24.53 17.69 9.89
CA GLU A 70 -23.60 17.43 8.80
C GLU A 70 -23.11 15.98 8.81
N PHE A 71 -22.58 15.53 7.66
CA PHE A 71 -21.90 14.24 7.53
C PHE A 71 -20.48 14.49 7.06
N ASP A 72 -19.51 14.04 7.85
CA ASP A 72 -18.08 14.16 7.54
C ASP A 72 -17.44 12.79 7.27
N PHE A 73 -16.39 12.80 6.47
CA PHE A 73 -15.52 11.64 6.23
C PHE A 73 -14.22 11.81 7.00
N GLU A 74 -14.02 10.99 8.03
CA GLU A 74 -12.87 11.02 8.94
C GLU A 74 -12.01 9.76 8.75
N ASP A 75 -10.77 9.78 9.24
CA ASP A 75 -9.85 8.62 9.23
C ASP A 75 -9.69 7.95 7.86
N LEU A 76 -9.49 8.75 6.80
CA LEU A 76 -9.31 8.23 5.44
C LEU A 76 -8.11 7.27 5.36
N LYS A 77 -8.37 6.05 4.89
CA LYS A 77 -7.39 5.00 4.57
C LYS A 77 -7.58 4.58 3.10
N PRO A 78 -6.62 3.85 2.50
CA PRO A 78 -6.73 3.42 1.11
C PRO A 78 -8.02 2.62 0.78
N ASP A 79 -8.60 1.92 1.75
CA ASP A 79 -9.75 1.03 1.57
C ASP A 79 -10.90 1.27 2.56
N SER A 80 -10.81 2.30 3.40
CA SER A 80 -11.87 2.61 4.38
C SER A 80 -11.89 4.06 4.83
N THR A 81 -13.02 4.51 5.34
CA THR A 81 -13.21 5.82 5.95
C THR A 81 -14.32 5.73 7.01
N ALA A 82 -14.31 6.61 8.00
CA ALA A 82 -15.40 6.75 8.95
C ALA A 82 -16.36 7.85 8.49
N VAL A 83 -17.62 7.48 8.19
CA VAL A 83 -18.68 8.45 7.94
C VAL A 83 -19.29 8.82 9.29
N THR A 84 -19.23 10.10 9.66
CA THR A 84 -19.69 10.58 10.95
C THR A 84 -20.81 11.58 10.77
N LEU A 85 -22.01 11.24 11.23
CA LEU A 85 -23.07 12.22 11.44
C LEU A 85 -22.69 13.09 12.63
N LYS A 86 -22.72 14.41 12.47
CA LYS A 86 -22.41 15.38 13.53
C LYS A 86 -23.58 16.32 13.72
N TRP A 87 -24.04 16.45 14.96
CA TRP A 87 -25.06 17.42 15.34
C TRP A 87 -24.99 17.74 16.84
N GLU A 88 -25.16 19.01 17.18
CA GLU A 88 -24.96 19.56 18.52
C GLU A 88 -23.61 19.09 19.08
N LYS A 89 -23.58 18.31 20.17
CA LYS A 89 -22.34 17.80 20.77
C LYS A 89 -22.05 16.35 20.43
N LEU A 90 -22.82 15.75 19.53
CA LEU A 90 -22.80 14.31 19.26
C LEU A 90 -22.27 13.99 17.86
N GLY A 91 -21.34 13.05 17.81
CA GLY A 91 -20.88 12.39 16.60
C GLY A 91 -21.32 10.93 16.59
N VAL A 92 -21.88 10.45 15.48
CA VAL A 92 -22.27 9.05 15.29
C VAL A 92 -21.47 8.48 14.13
N PRO A 93 -20.26 7.92 14.40
CA PRO A 93 -19.40 7.36 13.37
C PRO A 93 -19.83 5.95 12.98
N PHE A 94 -19.81 5.65 11.68
CA PHE A 94 -19.79 4.30 11.17
C PHE A 94 -18.74 4.16 10.05
N THR A 95 -18.02 3.04 10.07
CA THR A 95 -16.94 2.72 9.14
C THR A 95 -17.53 2.19 7.85
N VAL A 96 -17.20 2.84 6.74
CA VAL A 96 -17.41 2.33 5.39
C VAL A 96 -16.08 1.83 4.86
N SER A 97 -16.06 0.60 4.36
CA SER A 97 -14.88 0.00 3.75
C SER A 97 -15.24 -0.62 2.41
N ILE A 98 -14.31 -0.56 1.47
CA ILE A 98 -14.43 -1.30 0.21
C ILE A 98 -13.60 -2.57 0.34
N LYS A 99 -14.21 -3.73 0.05
CA LYS A 99 -13.44 -4.97 -0.16
C LYS A 99 -12.82 -4.94 -1.55
N ASP A 100 -11.95 -3.95 -1.74
CA ASP A 100 -11.25 -3.64 -2.99
C ASP A 100 -10.41 -4.81 -3.48
N ALA A 101 -9.85 -5.59 -2.55
CA ALA A 101 -8.85 -6.59 -2.91
C ALA A 101 -9.37 -7.69 -3.85
N GLU A 102 -10.59 -8.21 -3.62
CA GLU A 102 -11.16 -9.26 -4.48
C GLU A 102 -11.67 -8.70 -5.81
N GLN A 103 -12.31 -7.53 -5.80
CA GLN A 103 -12.79 -6.89 -7.04
C GLN A 103 -11.61 -6.49 -7.93
N THR A 104 -10.58 -5.90 -7.35
CA THR A 104 -9.33 -5.58 -8.05
C THR A 104 -8.65 -6.85 -8.55
N LEU A 105 -8.61 -7.92 -7.76
CA LEU A 105 -8.09 -9.20 -8.24
C LEU A 105 -8.90 -9.78 -9.41
N GLN A 106 -10.23 -9.67 -9.39
CA GLN A 106 -11.08 -10.07 -10.51
C GLN A 106 -10.79 -9.25 -11.77
N ASN A 107 -10.59 -7.94 -11.63
CA ASN A 107 -10.20 -7.06 -12.73
C ASN A 107 -8.83 -7.43 -13.29
N ILE A 108 -7.84 -7.69 -12.43
CA ILE A 108 -6.51 -8.19 -12.80
C ILE A 108 -6.64 -9.51 -13.57
N ARG A 109 -7.38 -10.49 -13.03
CA ARG A 109 -7.66 -11.78 -13.70
C ARG A 109 -8.28 -11.58 -15.08
N ALA A 110 -9.21 -10.64 -15.23
CA ALA A 110 -9.83 -10.35 -16.52
C ALA A 110 -8.82 -9.76 -17.53
N GLN A 111 -7.97 -8.81 -17.09
CA GLN A 111 -6.92 -8.23 -17.92
C GLN A 111 -5.86 -9.27 -18.34
N LEU A 112 -5.50 -10.16 -17.42
CA LEU A 112 -4.55 -11.26 -17.64
C LEU A 112 -5.12 -12.42 -18.48
N LYS A 113 -6.42 -12.40 -18.84
CA LYS A 113 -6.96 -13.26 -19.90
C LYS A 113 -6.83 -12.64 -21.30
N GLY A 114 -6.62 -11.33 -21.37
CA GLY A 114 -6.49 -10.55 -22.59
C GLY A 114 -5.03 -10.38 -23.01
N ARG A 115 -4.71 -9.18 -23.54
CA ARG A 115 -3.34 -8.85 -23.98
C ARG A 115 -2.30 -8.88 -22.86
N GLY A 116 -2.72 -8.65 -21.62
CA GLY A 116 -1.82 -8.63 -20.45
C GLY A 116 -1.12 -9.97 -20.21
N GLN A 117 -1.66 -11.09 -20.68
CA GLN A 117 -1.01 -12.39 -20.53
C GLN A 117 0.32 -12.51 -21.29
N PHE A 118 0.53 -11.67 -22.30
CA PHE A 118 1.71 -11.71 -23.17
C PHE A 118 2.79 -10.70 -22.76
N THR A 119 2.59 -9.94 -21.68
CA THR A 119 3.57 -8.99 -21.17
C THR A 119 4.04 -9.43 -19.80
N TRP A 120 5.35 -9.41 -19.56
CA TRP A 120 5.90 -9.75 -18.25
C TRP A 120 5.41 -8.77 -17.18
N GLN A 121 5.25 -7.49 -17.54
CA GLN A 121 4.84 -6.42 -16.61
C GLN A 121 3.49 -6.70 -15.97
N ALA A 122 2.47 -6.98 -16.78
CA ALA A 122 1.10 -7.15 -16.25
C ALA A 122 1.01 -8.38 -15.34
N LEU A 123 1.70 -9.46 -15.70
CA LEU A 123 1.77 -10.67 -14.88
C LEU A 123 2.51 -10.43 -13.56
N ASP A 124 3.64 -9.73 -13.59
CA ASP A 124 4.40 -9.38 -12.37
C ASP A 124 3.60 -8.42 -11.48
N GLU A 125 2.95 -7.40 -12.04
CA GLU A 125 2.08 -6.49 -11.30
C GLU A 125 0.93 -7.22 -10.60
N GLY A 126 0.29 -8.17 -11.28
CA GLY A 126 -0.75 -9.02 -10.69
C GLY A 126 -0.22 -9.88 -9.54
N ALA A 127 1.00 -10.42 -9.68
CA ALA A 127 1.67 -11.18 -8.62
C ALA A 127 2.04 -10.29 -7.42
N GLN A 128 2.59 -9.10 -7.67
CA GLN A 128 2.92 -8.11 -6.64
C GLN A 128 1.69 -7.62 -5.88
N PHE A 129 0.56 -7.43 -6.54
CA PHE A 129 -0.70 -7.09 -5.90
C PHE A 129 -1.10 -8.16 -4.87
N CYS A 130 -1.09 -9.43 -5.30
CA CYS A 130 -1.40 -10.57 -4.43
C CYS A 130 -0.41 -10.67 -3.25
N LEU A 131 0.89 -10.48 -3.49
CA LEU A 131 1.93 -10.45 -2.47
C LEU A 131 1.70 -9.34 -1.44
N THR A 132 1.43 -8.11 -1.91
CA THR A 132 1.23 -6.93 -1.07
C THR A 132 -0.01 -7.08 -0.18
N ARG A 133 -1.10 -7.57 -0.76
CA ARG A 133 -2.36 -7.82 -0.04
C ARG A 133 -2.33 -9.13 0.75
N LYS A 134 -1.32 -9.98 0.57
CA LYS A 134 -1.16 -11.32 1.15
C LYS A 134 -2.33 -12.25 0.86
N ILE A 135 -2.84 -12.20 -0.37
CA ILE A 135 -3.97 -13.01 -0.84
C ILE A 135 -3.54 -13.87 -2.04
N ASN A 136 -4.20 -15.00 -2.26
CA ASN A 136 -4.06 -15.82 -3.47
C ASN A 136 -2.61 -16.09 -3.91
N LEU A 137 -1.70 -16.33 -2.94
CA LEU A 137 -0.26 -16.45 -3.19
C LEU A 137 0.12 -17.60 -4.14
N ASP A 138 -0.68 -18.66 -4.24
CA ASP A 138 -0.49 -19.74 -5.23
C ASP A 138 -0.79 -19.28 -6.67
N GLU A 139 -1.74 -18.37 -6.85
CA GLU A 139 -1.98 -17.72 -8.13
C GLU A 139 -0.91 -16.69 -8.44
N ALA A 140 -0.51 -15.90 -7.44
CA ALA A 140 0.61 -14.97 -7.55
C ALA A 140 1.88 -15.66 -8.05
N LEU A 141 2.20 -16.83 -7.49
CA LEU A 141 3.37 -17.62 -7.89
C LEU A 141 3.27 -18.06 -9.37
N ARG A 142 2.10 -18.53 -9.81
CA ARG A 142 1.87 -18.90 -11.22
C ARG A 142 2.02 -17.71 -12.16
N TRP A 143 1.55 -16.52 -11.77
CA TRP A 143 1.75 -15.30 -12.56
C TRP A 143 3.21 -14.85 -12.59
N ALA A 144 3.94 -14.94 -11.48
CA ALA A 144 5.36 -14.66 -11.45
C ALA A 144 6.15 -15.62 -12.36
N ASP A 145 5.83 -16.93 -12.33
CA ASP A 145 6.42 -17.92 -13.22
C ASP A 145 6.13 -17.61 -14.69
N ALA A 146 4.89 -17.27 -15.03
CA ALA A 146 4.52 -16.87 -16.39
C ALA A 146 5.19 -15.56 -16.82
N SER A 147 5.37 -14.60 -15.90
CA SER A 147 6.10 -13.35 -16.17
C SER A 147 7.55 -13.64 -16.55
N ILE A 148 8.23 -14.51 -15.79
CA ILE A 148 9.60 -14.94 -16.05
C ILE A 148 9.70 -15.65 -17.40
N GLN A 149 8.72 -16.49 -17.76
CA GLN A 149 8.69 -17.18 -19.06
C GLN A 149 8.53 -16.21 -20.24
N ASN A 150 7.76 -15.13 -20.08
CA ASN A 150 7.61 -14.11 -21.11
C ASN A 150 8.92 -13.32 -21.30
N GLU A 151 9.52 -12.87 -20.21
CA GLU A 151 10.84 -12.21 -20.20
C GLU A 151 11.43 -12.28 -18.79
N GLU A 152 12.54 -12.99 -18.63
CA GLU A 152 13.21 -13.08 -17.33
C GLU A 152 13.86 -11.72 -16.97
N ARG A 153 13.54 -11.21 -15.77
CA ARG A 153 14.09 -9.95 -15.25
C ARG A 153 14.36 -10.05 -13.75
N PHE A 154 15.19 -9.15 -13.23
CA PHE A 154 15.38 -9.04 -11.78
C PHE A 154 14.05 -8.83 -11.06
N ASP A 155 13.18 -7.98 -11.62
CA ASP A 155 11.91 -7.57 -11.03
C ASP A 155 11.01 -8.79 -10.74
N ASN A 156 10.73 -9.62 -11.74
CA ASN A 156 9.86 -10.80 -11.59
C ASN A 156 10.51 -11.95 -10.80
N LEU A 157 11.83 -12.13 -10.89
CA LEU A 157 12.54 -13.06 -10.00
C LEU A 157 12.49 -12.62 -8.53
N SER A 158 12.62 -11.32 -8.27
CA SER A 158 12.52 -10.76 -6.91
C SER A 158 11.10 -10.94 -6.36
N THR A 159 10.07 -10.68 -7.16
CA THR A 159 8.66 -10.92 -6.79
C THR A 159 8.44 -12.39 -6.47
N LYS A 160 8.93 -13.32 -7.31
CA LYS A 160 8.83 -14.76 -7.06
C LYS A 160 9.52 -15.16 -5.76
N ALA A 161 10.73 -14.68 -5.50
CA ALA A 161 11.44 -14.97 -4.25
C ALA A 161 10.67 -14.48 -3.02
N ASP A 162 10.11 -13.26 -3.07
CA ASP A 162 9.30 -12.70 -1.99
C ASP A 162 7.99 -13.50 -1.77
N ILE A 163 7.33 -13.96 -2.84
CA ILE A 163 6.16 -14.85 -2.76
C ILE A 163 6.52 -16.20 -2.14
N LEU A 164 7.64 -16.81 -2.53
CA LEU A 164 8.13 -18.07 -1.97
C LEU A 164 8.42 -17.94 -0.47
N LYS A 165 9.03 -16.82 -0.04
CA LYS A 165 9.23 -16.49 1.38
C LYS A 165 7.88 -16.40 2.12
N ALA A 166 6.90 -15.69 1.56
CA ALA A 166 5.56 -15.58 2.14
C ALA A 166 4.78 -16.92 2.19
N ARG A 167 5.15 -17.87 1.33
CA ARG A 167 4.61 -19.24 1.28
C ARG A 167 5.37 -20.24 2.16
N ASN A 168 6.31 -19.79 2.99
CA ASN A 168 7.17 -20.66 3.81
C ASN A 168 7.99 -21.67 2.97
N ARG A 169 8.49 -21.23 1.80
CA ARG A 169 9.40 -22.02 0.92
C ARG A 169 10.78 -21.36 0.84
N PRO A 170 11.55 -21.33 1.95
CA PRO A 170 12.76 -20.52 2.06
C PRO A 170 13.92 -20.97 1.16
N ASP A 171 14.08 -22.27 0.92
CA ASP A 171 15.17 -22.79 0.09
C ASP A 171 15.00 -22.37 -1.38
N GLU A 172 13.78 -22.47 -1.89
CA GLU A 172 13.42 -22.04 -3.24
C GLU A 172 13.46 -20.52 -3.37
N ALA A 173 13.02 -19.80 -2.33
CA ALA A 173 13.13 -18.34 -2.27
C ALA A 173 14.60 -17.91 -2.37
N LYS A 174 15.48 -18.57 -1.62
CA LYS A 174 16.92 -18.30 -1.64
C LYS A 174 17.54 -18.59 -3.00
N ALA A 175 17.24 -19.75 -3.60
CA ALA A 175 17.74 -20.09 -4.93
C ALA A 175 17.28 -19.08 -5.99
N THR A 176 15.99 -18.72 -5.99
CA THR A 176 15.43 -17.72 -6.91
C THR A 176 16.07 -16.34 -6.70
N TRP A 177 16.26 -15.95 -5.43
CA TRP A 177 16.89 -14.68 -5.07
C TRP A 177 18.36 -14.62 -5.51
N SER A 178 19.13 -15.69 -5.34
CA SER A 178 20.51 -15.76 -5.82
C SER A 178 20.58 -15.51 -7.32
N HIS A 179 19.71 -16.17 -8.10
CA HIS A 179 19.61 -15.94 -9.56
C HIS A 179 19.22 -14.50 -9.90
N ALA A 180 18.23 -13.94 -9.18
CA ALA A 180 17.83 -12.55 -9.34
C ALA A 180 19.03 -11.61 -9.15
N VAL A 181 19.77 -11.79 -8.06
CA VAL A 181 20.94 -10.96 -7.75
C VAL A 181 21.99 -11.07 -8.86
N GLU A 182 22.28 -12.26 -9.39
CA GLU A 182 23.27 -12.43 -10.47
C GLU A 182 23.00 -11.52 -11.67
N ILE A 183 21.74 -11.41 -12.10
CA ILE A 183 21.35 -10.59 -13.26
C ILE A 183 21.00 -9.13 -12.92
N ALA A 184 20.96 -8.78 -11.63
CA ALA A 184 20.52 -7.47 -11.17
C ALA A 184 21.45 -6.34 -11.63
N THR A 185 20.88 -5.23 -12.06
CA THR A 185 21.61 -3.97 -12.30
C THR A 185 21.71 -3.13 -11.01
N ALA A 186 22.64 -2.17 -10.97
CA ALA A 186 22.79 -1.27 -9.81
C ALA A 186 21.49 -0.52 -9.45
N PRO A 187 20.74 0.08 -10.41
CA PRO A 187 19.47 0.75 -10.11
C PRO A 187 18.41 -0.20 -9.52
N GLN A 188 18.30 -1.42 -10.06
CA GLN A 188 17.33 -2.42 -9.63
C GLN A 188 17.61 -2.88 -8.19
N LEU A 189 18.85 -3.31 -7.92
CA LEU A 189 19.23 -3.83 -6.61
C LEU A 189 19.17 -2.72 -5.53
N TYR A 190 19.60 -1.49 -5.86
CA TYR A 190 19.47 -0.35 -4.96
C TYR A 190 17.99 -0.02 -4.67
N SER A 191 17.13 -0.05 -5.67
CA SER A 191 15.69 0.20 -5.50
C SER A 191 15.02 -0.87 -4.64
N TYR A 192 15.41 -2.13 -4.77
CA TYR A 192 14.97 -3.21 -3.89
C TYR A 192 15.37 -2.94 -2.42
N GLY A 193 16.63 -2.52 -2.17
CA GLY A 193 17.06 -2.11 -0.83
C GLY A 193 16.22 -0.95 -0.25
N ARG A 194 15.88 0.05 -1.07
CA ARG A 194 14.99 1.15 -0.66
C ARG A 194 13.58 0.70 -0.34
N ARG A 195 13.04 -0.27 -1.09
CA ARG A 195 11.74 -0.90 -0.81
C ARG A 195 11.75 -1.61 0.55
N LEU A 196 12.80 -2.37 0.86
CA LEU A 196 12.94 -2.99 2.17
C LEU A 196 13.01 -1.95 3.31
N GLN A 197 13.71 -0.83 3.11
CA GLN A 197 13.70 0.26 4.10
C GLN A 197 12.29 0.80 4.36
N SER A 198 11.49 1.05 3.32
CA SER A 198 10.12 1.55 3.51
C SER A 198 9.20 0.53 4.18
N GLN A 199 9.50 -0.77 4.01
CA GLN A 199 8.83 -1.87 4.70
C GLN A 199 9.34 -2.10 6.13
N LYS A 200 10.17 -1.19 6.67
CA LYS A 200 10.80 -1.28 8.00
C LYS A 200 11.76 -2.47 8.16
N GLN A 201 12.23 -3.04 7.05
CA GLN A 201 13.22 -4.12 6.99
C GLN A 201 14.64 -3.56 6.86
N GLY A 202 15.03 -2.70 7.81
CA GLY A 202 16.27 -1.92 7.72
C GLY A 202 17.55 -2.77 7.69
N ALA A 203 17.59 -3.89 8.42
CA ALA A 203 18.73 -4.79 8.45
C ALA A 203 18.95 -5.49 7.10
N GLU A 204 17.88 -6.06 6.53
CA GLU A 204 17.93 -6.72 5.21
C GLU A 204 18.27 -5.70 4.12
N ALA A 205 17.71 -4.48 4.19
CA ALA A 205 18.06 -3.40 3.28
C ALA A 205 19.56 -3.04 3.31
N MET A 206 20.18 -3.05 4.50
CA MET A 206 21.60 -2.74 4.64
C MET A 206 22.50 -3.78 3.97
N GLU A 207 22.14 -5.06 4.05
CA GLU A 207 22.85 -6.12 3.32
C GLU A 207 22.75 -5.91 1.80
N ILE A 208 21.59 -5.49 1.30
CA ILE A 208 21.44 -5.14 -0.11
C ILE A 208 22.33 -3.95 -0.51
N PHE A 209 22.41 -2.89 0.30
CA PHE A 209 23.31 -1.77 -0.01
C PHE A 209 24.78 -2.18 0.01
N LYS A 210 25.20 -3.06 0.93
CA LYS A 210 26.56 -3.62 0.91
C LYS A 210 26.83 -4.37 -0.38
N GLU A 211 25.88 -5.15 -0.86
CA GLU A 211 26.01 -5.87 -2.13
C GLU A 211 26.08 -4.92 -3.33
N VAL A 212 25.26 -3.87 -3.35
CA VAL A 212 25.33 -2.81 -4.38
C VAL A 212 26.69 -2.13 -4.37
N ALA A 213 27.18 -1.71 -3.20
CA ALA A 213 28.48 -1.05 -3.06
C ALA A 213 29.65 -1.94 -3.49
N LYS A 214 29.54 -3.26 -3.23
CA LYS A 214 30.55 -4.25 -3.61
C LYS A 214 30.57 -4.52 -5.12
N ARG A 215 29.42 -4.73 -5.73
CA ARG A 215 29.31 -5.10 -7.17
C ARG A 215 29.37 -3.90 -8.10
N PHE A 216 28.87 -2.76 -7.66
CA PHE A 216 28.77 -1.53 -8.43
C PHE A 216 29.39 -0.38 -7.62
N PRO A 217 30.71 -0.37 -7.37
CA PRO A 217 31.34 0.62 -6.50
C PRO A 217 31.31 2.06 -7.06
N GLN A 218 31.04 2.22 -8.35
CA GLN A 218 30.99 3.50 -9.04
C GLN A 218 29.59 3.79 -9.60
N GLY A 219 29.38 5.04 -10.00
CA GLY A 219 28.09 5.52 -10.49
C GLY A 219 27.12 5.86 -9.36
N VAL A 220 25.99 6.45 -9.72
CA VAL A 220 25.05 7.06 -8.77
C VAL A 220 24.65 6.10 -7.65
N PHE A 221 24.21 4.89 -7.99
CA PHE A 221 23.67 3.94 -7.02
C PHE A 221 24.75 3.28 -6.16
N GLY A 222 25.95 3.09 -6.71
CA GLY A 222 27.12 2.61 -5.98
C GLY A 222 27.56 3.56 -4.87
N TYR A 223 27.71 4.83 -5.23
CA TYR A 223 28.07 5.88 -4.30
C TYR A 223 26.96 6.16 -3.27
N LEU A 224 25.68 6.14 -3.69
CA LEU A 224 24.57 6.26 -2.74
C LEU A 224 24.50 5.09 -1.75
N ALA A 225 24.79 3.86 -2.19
CA ALA A 225 24.85 2.72 -1.30
C ALA A 225 25.96 2.87 -0.25
N GLN A 226 27.16 3.30 -0.66
CA GLN A 226 28.27 3.60 0.27
C GLN A 226 27.92 4.72 1.25
N ALA A 227 27.29 5.80 0.76
CA ALA A 227 26.83 6.90 1.59
C ALA A 227 25.85 6.41 2.68
N ARG A 228 24.93 5.52 2.34
CA ARG A 228 23.97 4.94 3.30
C ARG A 228 24.65 4.08 4.36
N ILE A 229 25.61 3.26 3.96
CA ILE A 229 26.39 2.41 4.87
C ILE A 229 27.17 3.28 5.86
N LYS A 230 27.89 4.30 5.38
CA LYS A 230 28.67 5.22 6.23
C LYS A 230 27.77 6.06 7.14
N SER A 231 26.63 6.53 6.63
CA SER A 231 25.66 7.29 7.41
C SER A 231 25.09 6.48 8.58
N ALA A 232 24.77 5.19 8.35
CA ALA A 232 24.31 4.29 9.41
C ALA A 232 25.41 4.01 10.46
N ALA A 233 26.68 4.05 10.06
CA ALA A 233 27.83 3.93 10.96
C ALA A 233 28.20 5.24 11.70
N GLY A 234 27.49 6.35 11.43
CA GLY A 234 27.78 7.66 12.01
C GLY A 234 28.91 8.44 11.32
N ASP A 235 29.49 7.92 10.24
CA ASP A 235 30.46 8.63 9.40
C ASP A 235 29.73 9.54 8.41
N PHE A 236 29.17 10.64 8.91
CA PHE A 236 28.42 11.60 8.11
C PHE A 236 29.30 12.35 7.09
N ALA A 237 30.57 12.59 7.43
CA ALA A 237 31.50 13.28 6.55
C ALA A 237 31.88 12.40 5.34
N GLY A 238 32.23 11.13 5.59
CA GLY A 238 32.48 10.16 4.53
C GLY A 238 31.23 9.89 3.69
N ALA A 239 30.06 9.80 4.33
CA ALA A 239 28.78 9.65 3.62
C ALA A 239 28.47 10.86 2.70
N ALA A 240 28.71 12.09 3.17
CA ALA A 240 28.49 13.29 2.37
C ALA A 240 29.43 13.33 1.17
N ASN A 241 30.67 12.87 1.32
CA ASN A 241 31.61 12.77 0.21
C ASN A 241 31.12 11.78 -0.86
N ASP A 242 30.70 10.58 -0.46
CA ASP A 242 30.13 9.61 -1.41
C ASP A 242 28.87 10.16 -2.08
N ALA A 243 27.98 10.82 -1.34
CA ALA A 243 26.80 11.45 -1.91
C ALA A 243 27.16 12.56 -2.94
N LYS A 244 28.23 13.32 -2.72
CA LYS A 244 28.77 14.28 -3.71
C LYS A 244 29.28 13.58 -4.97
N GLN A 245 29.96 12.43 -4.84
CA GLN A 245 30.33 11.61 -6.00
C GLN A 245 29.11 11.09 -6.75
N ALA A 246 28.06 10.65 -6.03
CA ALA A 246 26.79 10.25 -6.63
C ALA A 246 26.12 11.39 -7.41
N GLN A 247 26.14 12.60 -6.84
CA GLN A 247 25.57 13.80 -7.48
C GLN A 247 26.32 14.14 -8.77
N ALA A 248 27.66 14.07 -8.77
CA ALA A 248 28.47 14.31 -9.95
C ALA A 248 28.20 13.30 -11.07
N ALA A 249 27.92 12.04 -10.71
CA ALA A 249 27.59 10.97 -11.65
C ALA A 249 26.12 10.99 -12.14
N ALA A 250 25.26 11.86 -11.61
CA ALA A 250 23.84 11.89 -11.94
C ALA A 250 23.58 12.53 -13.32
N PRO A 251 22.79 11.89 -14.21
CA PRO A 251 22.58 12.37 -15.57
C PRO A 251 21.51 13.47 -15.68
N THR A 252 20.65 13.65 -14.66
CA THR A 252 19.56 14.64 -14.69
C THR A 252 19.63 15.60 -13.51
N ASP A 253 19.19 16.83 -13.72
CA ASP A 253 19.18 17.86 -12.67
C ASP A 253 18.20 17.52 -11.53
N ALA A 254 17.08 16.85 -11.86
CA ALA A 254 16.16 16.32 -10.85
C ALA A 254 16.85 15.33 -9.90
N GLN A 255 17.68 14.43 -10.45
CA GLN A 255 18.43 13.48 -9.63
C GLN A 255 19.54 14.18 -8.84
N LYS A 256 20.24 15.14 -9.43
CA LYS A 256 21.24 15.96 -8.71
C LYS A 256 20.63 16.71 -7.54
N GLN A 257 19.43 17.26 -7.70
CA GLN A 257 18.70 17.97 -6.66
C GLN A 257 18.23 17.03 -5.54
N SER A 258 17.75 15.84 -5.89
CA SER A 258 17.40 14.82 -4.91
C SER A 258 18.62 14.40 -4.06
N ILE A 259 19.78 14.22 -4.69
CA ILE A 259 21.02 13.88 -4.00
C ILE A 259 21.52 15.06 -3.17
N LYS A 260 21.33 16.30 -3.62
CA LYS A 260 21.66 17.51 -2.84
C LYS A 260 20.95 17.50 -1.49
N ALA A 261 19.66 17.19 -1.46
CA ALA A 261 18.91 17.11 -0.21
C ALA A 261 19.49 16.06 0.76
N LEU A 262 20.04 14.95 0.24
CA LEU A 262 20.74 13.95 1.06
C LEU A 262 22.08 14.49 1.59
N ILE A 263 22.84 15.19 0.75
CA ILE A 263 24.11 15.84 1.17
C ILE A 263 23.85 16.84 2.29
N ASP A 264 22.86 17.71 2.14
CA ASP A 264 22.53 18.75 3.13
C ASP A 264 22.14 18.11 4.49
N ARG A 265 21.39 16.99 4.47
CA ARG A 265 21.09 16.20 5.68
C ARG A 265 22.34 15.62 6.33
N LEU A 266 23.24 15.04 5.53
CA LEU A 266 24.49 14.45 6.02
C LEU A 266 25.41 15.52 6.64
N GLU A 267 25.52 16.69 6.02
CA GLU A 267 26.29 17.81 6.55
C GLU A 267 25.71 18.34 7.87
N ALA A 268 24.39 18.25 8.03
CA ALA A 268 23.69 18.49 9.30
C ALA A 268 23.78 17.32 10.31
N LYS A 269 24.61 16.29 10.04
CA LYS A 269 24.77 15.08 10.86
C LYS A 269 23.47 14.28 11.05
N GLN A 270 22.60 14.29 10.04
CA GLN A 270 21.36 13.53 10.03
C GLN A 270 21.52 12.25 9.21
N ASP A 271 21.07 11.14 9.79
CA ASP A 271 21.07 9.84 9.12
C ASP A 271 20.11 9.85 7.91
N ILE A 272 20.59 9.45 6.75
CA ILE A 272 19.81 9.40 5.50
C ILE A 272 19.01 8.11 5.33
N ASN A 273 19.14 7.17 6.27
CA ASN A 273 18.39 5.91 6.31
C ASN A 273 17.07 6.01 7.10
N LYS A 274 16.84 7.15 7.75
CA LYS A 274 15.62 7.46 8.50
C LYS A 274 14.71 8.41 7.73
#